data_AF-A0A3B9GQ54-F1
#
_entry.id   AF-A0A3B9GQ54-F1
#
_cell.length_a   1.000
_cell.length_b   1.000
_cell.length_c   1.000
_cell.angle_alpha   90.00
_cell.angle_beta   90.00
_cell.angle_gamma   90.00
#
_symmetry.space_group_name_H-M   'P 1'
#
loop_
_entity.id
_entity.type
_entity.pdbx_description
1 polymer ?
#
loop_
_entity_poly.entity_id
_entity_poly.type
_entity_poly.pdbx_seq_one_letter_code
_entity_poly.pdbx_strand_id
1 'polypeptide(L)'
;MKAAAKPYGMTLSPVLVVPVSQKYFTGQTSEQKEERQKVKTFIKKVLGTFAKDEQITLWDIYNEPGQINFTTNKDEKCIRELQLVSDIADMCYEMNPVQAITSSIYWRSDILDEHKNELSKKCFEVESKMDIHNYHNYSCSRRGYNDKIMALLERSGHRPSVCTECITRVNGSGVGRTLTEFSKHHTGFYIWGLYANDANWEVSWGRSTYYPYEPAFHDLLYPDGEPYDWAEIEMIRQYKYTDKDEQSDPGVEKTDRWTLARAWRWMSTGPVKGKSVNNVEDAIEGFNNNNYNEYNSINVKLEFQEYRKDSKQFFVQIDSLLKLAHKAGITVMPTLLSDKDAHYLIEDLASYEKSVIDRYYQSRDIQAWDLYYHPGEKISNKPLLTKLVTRLFQECRYAFANQPLTMTPYVSVK
;
A
#
# COMPACT_ATOMS: atom_id res chain seq x y z
N MET A 1 -29.26 6.02 -2.42
CA MET A 1 -27.99 5.97 -3.21
C MET A 1 -28.17 6.54 -4.60
N LYS A 2 -28.84 5.85 -5.55
CA LYS A 2 -29.07 6.39 -6.92
C LYS A 2 -29.52 7.85 -6.99
N ALA A 3 -30.60 8.18 -6.26
CA ALA A 3 -31.13 9.55 -6.25
C ALA A 3 -30.12 10.59 -5.75
N ALA A 4 -29.18 10.20 -4.88
CA ALA A 4 -28.13 11.06 -4.37
C ALA A 4 -26.93 11.17 -5.34
N ALA A 5 -26.64 10.12 -6.11
CA ALA A 5 -25.54 10.08 -7.09
C ALA A 5 -25.89 10.84 -8.39
N LYS A 6 -27.16 10.76 -8.82
CA LYS A 6 -27.64 11.32 -10.10
C LYS A 6 -27.30 12.80 -10.31
N PRO A 7 -27.48 13.73 -9.34
CA PRO A 7 -27.16 15.14 -9.53
C PRO A 7 -25.69 15.42 -9.86
N TYR A 8 -24.79 14.48 -9.51
CA TYR A 8 -23.35 14.59 -9.71
C TYR A 8 -22.86 13.80 -10.92
N GLY A 9 -23.76 13.20 -11.72
CA GLY A 9 -23.37 12.36 -12.86
C GLY A 9 -22.61 11.09 -12.48
N MET A 10 -22.69 10.67 -11.21
CA MET A 10 -21.99 9.47 -10.72
C MET A 10 -22.77 8.20 -11.06
N THR A 11 -22.03 7.19 -11.50
CA THR A 11 -22.50 5.79 -11.60
C THR A 11 -22.20 5.02 -10.32
N LEU A 12 -22.80 3.84 -10.18
CA LEU A 12 -22.68 2.99 -9.00
C LEU A 12 -22.14 1.61 -9.38
N SER A 13 -21.35 1.01 -8.49
CA SER A 13 -20.96 -0.40 -8.55
C SER A 13 -21.30 -1.08 -7.22
N PRO A 14 -22.53 -1.62 -7.07
CA PRO A 14 -22.92 -2.29 -5.86
C PRO A 14 -22.21 -3.64 -5.69
N VAL A 15 -21.75 -3.91 -4.47
CA VAL A 15 -21.30 -5.24 -4.05
C VAL A 15 -22.48 -6.01 -3.45
N LEU A 16 -22.75 -7.22 -3.94
CA LEU A 16 -23.83 -8.05 -3.41
C LEU A 16 -23.40 -8.77 -2.14
N VAL A 17 -24.16 -8.53 -1.06
CA VAL A 17 -24.06 -9.29 0.19
C VAL A 17 -25.19 -10.32 0.20
N VAL A 18 -24.96 -11.44 -0.50
CA VAL A 18 -25.96 -12.50 -0.64
C VAL A 18 -26.10 -13.26 0.69
N PRO A 19 -27.33 -13.40 1.24
CA PRO A 19 -27.52 -14.17 2.46
C PRO A 19 -27.40 -15.67 2.16
N VAL A 20 -26.29 -16.28 2.56
CA VAL A 20 -26.02 -17.71 2.36
C VAL A 20 -25.73 -18.39 3.70
N SER A 21 -26.50 -19.41 4.05
CA SER A 21 -26.21 -20.26 5.19
C SER A 21 -25.41 -21.51 4.81
N GLN A 22 -24.83 -22.20 5.80
CA GLN A 22 -24.09 -23.45 5.59
C GLN A 22 -24.92 -24.55 4.91
N LYS A 23 -26.26 -24.51 5.02
CA LYS A 23 -27.17 -25.47 4.39
C LYS A 23 -27.08 -25.46 2.86
N TYR A 24 -26.60 -24.36 2.27
CA TYR A 24 -26.31 -24.27 0.83
C TYR A 24 -25.28 -25.33 0.40
N PHE A 25 -24.33 -25.65 1.28
CA PHE A 25 -23.21 -26.54 0.98
C PHE A 25 -23.39 -27.96 1.53
N THR A 26 -24.16 -28.15 2.61
CA THR A 26 -24.17 -29.40 3.39
C THR A 26 -25.53 -30.11 3.48
N GLY A 27 -26.61 -29.52 2.97
CA GLY A 27 -27.96 -30.03 3.18
C GLY A 27 -28.27 -31.34 2.45
N GLN A 28 -29.25 -32.10 2.97
CA GLN A 28 -30.00 -33.06 2.15
C GLN A 28 -30.66 -32.29 0.98
N THR A 29 -30.96 -32.98 -0.12
CA THR A 29 -31.36 -32.32 -1.39
C THR A 29 -32.51 -31.32 -1.27
N SER A 30 -33.42 -31.44 -0.29
CA SER A 30 -34.52 -30.49 -0.07
C SER A 30 -34.09 -29.17 0.57
N GLU A 31 -33.33 -29.19 1.67
CA GLU A 31 -32.86 -27.98 2.36
C GLU A 31 -31.90 -27.17 1.49
N GLN A 32 -31.02 -27.86 0.75
CA GLN A 32 -30.13 -27.20 -0.21
C GLN A 32 -30.92 -26.50 -1.32
N LYS A 33 -31.99 -27.13 -1.84
CA LYS A 33 -32.87 -26.51 -2.85
C LYS A 33 -33.59 -25.29 -2.29
N GLU A 34 -34.07 -25.34 -1.06
CA GLU A 34 -34.70 -24.19 -0.40
C GLU A 34 -33.72 -23.02 -0.27
N GLU A 35 -32.49 -23.29 0.17
CA GLU A 35 -31.46 -22.26 0.33
C GLU A 35 -31.04 -21.66 -1.02
N ARG A 36 -30.86 -22.51 -2.06
CA ARG A 36 -30.63 -22.03 -3.44
C ARG A 36 -31.77 -21.14 -3.93
N GLN A 37 -33.01 -21.49 -3.61
CA GLN A 37 -34.18 -20.68 -3.99
C GLN A 37 -34.21 -19.33 -3.25
N LYS A 38 -33.77 -19.26 -1.98
CA LYS A 38 -33.63 -18.00 -1.24
C LYS A 38 -32.59 -17.09 -1.88
N VAL A 39 -31.41 -17.63 -2.21
CA VAL A 39 -30.34 -16.91 -2.93
C VAL A 39 -30.87 -16.38 -4.26
N LYS A 40 -31.52 -17.23 -5.07
CA LYS A 40 -32.12 -16.84 -6.35
C LYS A 40 -33.18 -15.75 -6.20
N THR A 41 -34.01 -15.84 -5.16
CA THR A 41 -35.05 -14.84 -4.86
C THR A 41 -34.43 -13.50 -4.49
N PHE A 42 -33.34 -13.50 -3.71
CA PHE A 42 -32.58 -12.29 -3.40
C PHE A 42 -32.00 -11.64 -4.66
N ILE A 43 -31.29 -12.42 -5.49
CA ILE A 43 -30.70 -11.93 -6.75
C ILE A 43 -31.78 -11.35 -7.67
N LYS A 44 -32.89 -12.09 -7.87
CA LYS A 44 -34.01 -11.62 -8.66
C LYS A 44 -34.62 -10.32 -8.13
N LYS A 45 -34.73 -10.17 -6.80
CA LYS A 45 -35.27 -8.98 -6.18
C LYS A 45 -34.34 -7.78 -6.31
N VAL A 46 -33.03 -7.96 -6.14
CA VAL A 46 -32.06 -6.86 -6.20
C VAL A 46 -31.66 -6.60 -7.65
N LEU A 47 -30.91 -7.52 -8.25
CA LEU A 47 -30.36 -7.35 -9.60
C LEU A 47 -31.48 -7.32 -10.64
N GLY A 48 -32.51 -8.18 -10.54
CA GLY A 48 -33.64 -8.15 -11.47
C GLY A 48 -34.44 -6.84 -11.45
N THR A 49 -34.54 -6.15 -10.31
CA THR A 49 -35.18 -4.83 -10.21
C THR A 49 -34.39 -3.74 -10.93
N PHE A 50 -33.06 -3.84 -10.93
CA PHE A 50 -32.15 -2.83 -11.50
C PHE A 50 -31.45 -3.29 -12.79
N ALA A 51 -31.89 -4.40 -13.38
CA ALA A 51 -31.23 -5.03 -14.52
C ALA A 51 -31.10 -4.11 -15.74
N LYS A 52 -31.96 -3.07 -15.88
CA LYS A 52 -31.95 -2.11 -16.99
C LYS A 52 -31.56 -0.69 -16.58
N ASP A 53 -31.00 -0.52 -15.39
CA ASP A 53 -30.65 0.77 -14.83
C ASP A 53 -29.24 1.21 -15.21
N GLU A 54 -29.13 2.15 -16.15
CA GLU A 54 -27.86 2.65 -16.69
C GLU A 54 -26.99 3.41 -15.67
N GLN A 55 -27.55 3.79 -14.51
CA GLN A 55 -26.76 4.39 -13.42
C GLN A 55 -25.87 3.37 -12.70
N ILE A 56 -26.10 2.07 -12.89
CA ILE A 56 -25.23 1.01 -12.38
C ILE A 56 -24.23 0.67 -13.49
N THR A 57 -22.94 0.74 -13.19
CA THR A 57 -21.89 0.49 -14.18
C THR A 57 -21.49 -0.99 -14.23
N LEU A 58 -21.50 -1.67 -13.08
CA LEU A 58 -21.18 -3.08 -12.93
C LEU A 58 -21.75 -3.61 -11.62
N TRP A 59 -21.85 -4.93 -11.51
CA TRP A 59 -22.20 -5.66 -10.29
C TRP A 59 -21.00 -6.47 -9.83
N ASP A 60 -20.50 -6.16 -8.63
CA ASP A 60 -19.61 -7.07 -7.92
C ASP A 60 -20.47 -8.07 -7.15
N ILE A 61 -20.57 -9.29 -7.67
CA ILE A 61 -21.54 -10.27 -7.16
C ILE A 61 -21.06 -10.97 -5.89
N TYR A 62 -19.76 -10.87 -5.57
CA TYR A 62 -19.18 -11.49 -4.38
C TYR A 62 -17.79 -10.91 -4.11
N ASN A 63 -17.58 -10.39 -2.89
CA ASN A 63 -16.29 -9.85 -2.47
C ASN A 63 -15.30 -10.95 -2.06
N GLU A 64 -14.09 -10.94 -2.62
CA GLU A 64 -12.94 -11.75 -2.20
C GLU A 64 -13.21 -13.25 -1.99
N PRO A 65 -13.84 -13.97 -2.95
CA PRO A 65 -13.96 -15.41 -2.82
C PRO A 65 -12.55 -16.04 -2.76
N GLY A 66 -12.35 -16.91 -1.77
CA GLY A 66 -11.07 -17.58 -1.54
C GLY A 66 -10.11 -16.88 -0.58
N GLN A 67 -10.48 -15.71 -0.03
CA GLN A 67 -9.76 -15.09 1.08
C GLN A 67 -9.97 -15.89 2.38
N ILE A 68 -9.15 -16.93 2.57
CA ILE A 68 -9.30 -17.86 3.71
C ILE A 68 -8.08 -17.77 4.61
N ASN A 69 -8.19 -16.91 5.62
CA ASN A 69 -7.20 -16.78 6.67
C ASN A 69 -7.19 -18.02 7.58
N PHE A 70 -6.00 -18.59 7.79
CA PHE A 70 -5.61 -19.52 8.87
C PHE A 70 -6.57 -20.64 9.35
N THR A 71 -7.46 -21.18 8.52
CA THR A 71 -8.24 -22.38 8.89
C THR A 71 -7.54 -23.68 8.47
N THR A 72 -7.88 -24.79 9.12
CA THR A 72 -7.75 -26.12 8.52
C THR A 72 -8.72 -26.22 7.32
N ASN A 73 -8.39 -27.03 6.30
CA ASN A 73 -9.21 -27.23 5.09
C ASN A 73 -9.46 -25.99 4.20
N LYS A 74 -8.47 -25.09 4.08
CA LYS A 74 -8.60 -23.85 3.29
C LYS A 74 -9.05 -24.08 1.86
N ASP A 75 -8.49 -25.09 1.18
CA ASP A 75 -8.78 -25.30 -0.24
C ASP A 75 -10.21 -25.81 -0.47
N GLU A 76 -10.71 -26.70 0.38
CA GLU A 76 -12.11 -27.15 0.32
C GLU A 76 -13.09 -26.00 0.53
N LYS A 77 -12.81 -25.12 1.50
CA LYS A 77 -13.63 -23.94 1.74
C LYS A 77 -13.58 -22.98 0.55
N CYS A 78 -12.39 -22.80 -0.05
CA CYS A 78 -12.20 -21.96 -1.24
C CYS A 78 -13.02 -22.47 -2.42
N ILE A 79 -12.94 -23.77 -2.70
CA ILE A 79 -13.71 -24.42 -3.76
C ILE A 79 -15.21 -24.23 -3.54
N ARG A 80 -15.70 -24.32 -2.30
CA ARG A 80 -17.12 -24.07 -1.98
C ARG A 80 -17.55 -22.62 -2.25
N GLU A 81 -16.75 -21.65 -1.84
CA GLU A 81 -17.01 -20.22 -2.12
C GLU A 81 -17.01 -19.96 -3.62
N LEU A 82 -16.02 -20.46 -4.34
CA LEU A 82 -15.96 -20.35 -5.81
C LEU A 82 -17.16 -21.02 -6.50
N GLN A 83 -17.62 -22.18 -6.00
CA GLN A 83 -18.84 -22.81 -6.52
C GLN A 83 -20.07 -21.93 -6.27
N LEU A 84 -20.19 -21.30 -5.09
CA LEU A 84 -21.27 -20.36 -4.81
C LEU A 84 -21.22 -19.16 -5.76
N VAL A 85 -20.04 -18.58 -6.01
CA VAL A 85 -19.89 -17.47 -6.98
C VAL A 85 -20.30 -17.91 -8.39
N SER A 86 -19.90 -19.11 -8.80
CA SER A 86 -20.32 -19.72 -10.07
C SER A 86 -21.84 -19.82 -10.20
N ASP A 87 -22.51 -20.25 -9.13
CA ASP A 87 -23.97 -20.40 -9.08
C ASP A 87 -24.68 -19.03 -9.04
N ILE A 88 -24.13 -18.05 -8.32
CA ILE A 88 -24.64 -16.67 -8.28
C ILE A 88 -24.53 -16.04 -9.67
N ALA A 89 -23.39 -16.21 -10.36
CA ALA A 89 -23.19 -15.69 -11.71
C ALA A 89 -24.28 -16.21 -12.66
N ASP A 90 -24.54 -17.52 -12.67
CA ASP A 90 -25.60 -18.11 -13.50
C ASP A 90 -26.97 -17.49 -13.19
N MET A 91 -27.32 -17.31 -11.91
CA MET A 91 -28.57 -16.68 -11.50
C MET A 91 -28.65 -15.19 -11.87
N CYS A 92 -27.52 -14.47 -11.84
CA CYS A 92 -27.43 -13.08 -12.28
C CYS A 92 -27.68 -12.98 -13.79
N TYR A 93 -27.06 -13.87 -14.60
CA TYR A 93 -27.26 -13.90 -16.04
C TYR A 93 -28.71 -14.24 -16.44
N GLU A 94 -29.43 -15.06 -15.67
CA GLU A 94 -30.86 -15.29 -15.89
C GLU A 94 -31.71 -14.00 -15.83
N MET A 95 -31.25 -12.98 -15.10
CA MET A 95 -31.96 -11.69 -14.99
C MET A 95 -31.68 -10.77 -16.19
N ASN A 96 -30.72 -11.14 -17.05
CA ASN A 96 -30.33 -10.37 -18.23
C ASN A 96 -30.03 -8.89 -17.93
N PRO A 97 -29.12 -8.58 -16.99
CA PRO A 97 -28.71 -7.20 -16.73
C PRO A 97 -28.01 -6.59 -17.96
N VAL A 98 -28.10 -5.27 -18.11
CA VAL A 98 -27.30 -4.51 -19.10
C VAL A 98 -25.92 -4.13 -18.55
N GLN A 99 -25.70 -4.33 -17.26
CA GLN A 99 -24.44 -4.05 -16.58
C GLN A 99 -23.55 -5.29 -16.53
N ALA A 100 -22.24 -5.08 -16.52
CA ALA A 100 -21.27 -6.15 -16.37
C ALA A 100 -21.39 -6.85 -15.01
N ILE A 101 -21.22 -8.17 -14.99
CA ILE A 101 -21.10 -9.01 -13.81
C ILE A 101 -19.62 -9.33 -13.57
N THR A 102 -19.15 -9.16 -12.34
CA THR A 102 -17.78 -9.50 -11.94
C THR A 102 -17.71 -9.92 -10.47
N SER A 103 -16.58 -10.45 -10.03
CA SER A 103 -16.29 -10.79 -8.63
C SER A 103 -14.78 -10.64 -8.39
N SER A 104 -14.40 -10.11 -7.23
CA SER A 104 -13.00 -9.83 -6.88
C SER A 104 -12.23 -11.08 -6.42
N ILE A 105 -11.99 -12.05 -7.32
CA ILE A 105 -11.32 -13.31 -6.97
C ILE A 105 -9.95 -13.07 -6.30
N TYR A 106 -9.73 -13.72 -5.15
CA TYR A 106 -8.50 -13.56 -4.41
C TYR A 106 -7.36 -14.43 -4.99
N TRP A 107 -6.59 -13.86 -5.92
CA TRP A 107 -5.48 -14.53 -6.61
C TRP A 107 -4.25 -14.77 -5.72
N ARG A 108 -4.24 -15.91 -5.00
CA ARG A 108 -3.10 -16.33 -4.16
C ARG A 108 -1.92 -16.79 -5.00
N SER A 109 -0.70 -16.62 -4.48
CA SER A 109 0.53 -17.04 -5.17
C SER A 109 0.60 -18.53 -5.48
N ASP A 110 -0.15 -19.37 -4.74
CA ASP A 110 -0.17 -20.81 -4.92
C ASP A 110 -1.20 -21.31 -5.95
N ILE A 111 -2.00 -20.44 -6.56
CA ILE A 111 -3.08 -20.81 -7.50
C ILE A 111 -3.00 -20.09 -8.86
N LEU A 112 -1.84 -19.54 -9.20
CA LEU A 112 -1.63 -18.72 -10.42
C LEU A 112 -1.46 -19.52 -11.72
N ASP A 113 -1.58 -20.85 -11.64
CA ASP A 113 -1.44 -21.80 -12.75
C ASP A 113 -2.68 -22.70 -12.80
N GLU A 114 -3.47 -22.56 -13.86
CA GLU A 114 -4.75 -23.26 -14.05
C GLU A 114 -4.62 -24.79 -14.02
N HIS A 115 -3.45 -25.34 -14.35
CA HIS A 115 -3.21 -26.78 -14.42
C HIS A 115 -2.63 -27.36 -13.13
N LYS A 116 -2.40 -26.55 -12.11
CA LYS A 116 -1.68 -26.97 -10.90
C LYS A 116 -2.47 -27.92 -10.02
N ASN A 117 -3.74 -27.60 -9.74
CA ASN A 117 -4.64 -28.39 -8.90
C ASN A 117 -6.10 -28.00 -9.13
N GLU A 118 -7.03 -28.76 -8.54
CA GLU A 118 -8.48 -28.53 -8.66
C GLU A 118 -8.91 -27.13 -8.21
N LEU A 119 -8.29 -26.59 -7.16
CA LEU A 119 -8.59 -25.23 -6.71
C LEU A 119 -8.20 -24.20 -7.78
N SER A 120 -6.99 -24.29 -8.32
CA SER A 120 -6.51 -23.37 -9.35
C SER A 120 -7.43 -23.44 -10.57
N LYS A 121 -7.71 -24.65 -11.06
CA LYS A 121 -8.66 -24.87 -12.15
C LYS A 121 -10.02 -24.23 -11.87
N LYS A 122 -10.55 -24.36 -10.64
CA LYS A 122 -11.84 -23.77 -10.26
C LYS A 122 -11.81 -22.24 -10.25
N CYS A 123 -10.70 -21.61 -9.84
CA CYS A 123 -10.55 -20.15 -9.92
C CYS A 123 -10.64 -19.66 -11.36
N PHE A 124 -9.90 -20.27 -12.29
CA PHE A 124 -9.94 -19.91 -13.71
C PHE A 124 -11.32 -20.19 -14.33
N GLU A 125 -11.98 -21.29 -13.96
CA GLU A 125 -13.36 -21.58 -14.38
C GLU A 125 -14.33 -20.47 -13.95
N VAL A 126 -14.28 -20.04 -12.68
CA VAL A 126 -15.16 -18.99 -12.17
C VAL A 126 -14.83 -17.63 -12.78
N GLU A 127 -13.54 -17.29 -12.92
CA GLU A 127 -13.10 -16.07 -13.61
C GLU A 127 -13.64 -16.02 -15.04
N SER A 128 -13.70 -17.16 -15.73
CA SER A 128 -14.21 -17.23 -17.10
C SER A 128 -15.68 -16.84 -17.24
N LYS A 129 -16.45 -16.90 -16.14
CA LYS A 129 -17.85 -16.48 -16.05
C LYS A 129 -18.02 -14.99 -15.78
N MET A 130 -16.95 -14.21 -15.64
CA MET A 130 -17.04 -12.77 -15.42
C MET A 130 -16.99 -12.01 -16.76
N ASP A 131 -17.74 -10.90 -16.84
CA ASP A 131 -17.74 -10.03 -18.02
C ASP A 131 -16.48 -9.14 -18.09
N ILE A 132 -15.94 -8.79 -16.91
CA ILE A 132 -14.72 -8.01 -16.73
C ILE A 132 -13.87 -8.61 -15.61
N HIS A 133 -12.56 -8.38 -15.64
CA HIS A 133 -11.67 -8.74 -14.55
C HIS A 133 -11.88 -7.80 -13.36
N ASN A 134 -12.09 -8.37 -12.17
CA ASN A 134 -12.07 -7.61 -10.92
C ASN A 134 -11.05 -8.22 -9.96
N TYR A 135 -10.24 -7.37 -9.34
CA TYR A 135 -9.19 -7.78 -8.41
C TYR A 135 -8.95 -6.69 -7.38
N HIS A 136 -8.28 -7.04 -6.27
CA HIS A 136 -7.85 -6.09 -5.26
C HIS A 136 -6.34 -5.91 -5.29
N ASN A 137 -5.87 -4.69 -5.00
CA ASN A 137 -4.45 -4.40 -5.03
C ASN A 137 -4.00 -3.42 -3.94
N TYR A 138 -3.36 -4.02 -2.93
CA TYR A 138 -2.79 -3.33 -1.79
C TYR A 138 -1.25 -3.29 -1.83
N SER A 139 -0.64 -3.68 -2.94
CA SER A 139 0.81 -3.86 -3.11
C SER A 139 1.38 -3.19 -4.37
N CYS A 140 0.77 -2.10 -4.85
CA CYS A 140 1.20 -1.36 -6.04
C CYS A 140 2.65 -0.87 -5.96
N SER A 141 3.16 -0.64 -4.75
CA SER A 141 4.58 -0.29 -4.49
C SER A 141 5.58 -1.37 -4.87
N ARG A 142 5.15 -2.63 -4.88
CA ARG A 142 6.05 -3.76 -5.05
C ARG A 142 6.40 -3.90 -6.52
N ARG A 143 7.69 -3.71 -6.84
CA ARG A 143 8.21 -3.78 -8.20
C ARG A 143 7.71 -5.02 -8.96
N GLY A 144 7.07 -4.79 -10.10
CA GLY A 144 6.56 -5.82 -11.00
C GLY A 144 5.34 -6.60 -10.48
N TYR A 145 4.70 -6.18 -9.37
CA TYR A 145 3.48 -6.82 -8.89
C TYR A 145 2.31 -6.61 -9.86
N ASN A 146 2.07 -5.37 -10.31
CA ASN A 146 0.99 -5.06 -11.25
C ASN A 146 1.18 -5.78 -12.59
N ASP A 147 2.40 -5.76 -13.15
CA ASP A 147 2.71 -6.49 -14.39
C ASP A 147 2.38 -7.99 -14.28
N LYS A 148 2.63 -8.61 -13.12
CA LYS A 148 2.33 -10.03 -12.86
C LYS A 148 0.83 -10.30 -12.76
N ILE A 149 0.09 -9.44 -12.08
CA ILE A 149 -1.37 -9.54 -11.99
C ILE A 149 -1.99 -9.34 -13.37
N MET A 150 -1.54 -8.35 -14.13
CA MET A 150 -2.05 -8.11 -15.49
C MET A 150 -1.74 -9.28 -16.42
N ALA A 151 -0.53 -9.84 -16.35
CA ALA A 151 -0.20 -11.05 -17.10
C ALA A 151 -1.03 -12.27 -16.69
N LEU A 152 -1.46 -12.36 -15.42
CA LEU A 152 -2.37 -13.42 -14.96
C LEU A 152 -3.76 -13.23 -15.55
N LEU A 153 -4.34 -12.03 -15.41
CA LEU A 153 -5.68 -11.72 -15.89
C LEU A 153 -5.79 -11.92 -17.41
N GLU A 154 -4.79 -11.46 -18.17
CA GLU A 154 -4.73 -11.66 -19.63
C GLU A 154 -4.74 -13.14 -20.03
N ARG A 155 -4.10 -14.04 -19.24
CA ARG A 155 -4.16 -15.49 -19.46
C ARG A 155 -5.56 -16.07 -19.17
N SER A 156 -6.29 -15.48 -18.22
CA SER A 156 -7.66 -15.87 -17.90
C SER A 156 -8.69 -15.33 -18.91
N GLY A 157 -8.27 -14.43 -19.79
CA GLY A 157 -9.01 -13.97 -20.96
C GLY A 157 -8.73 -12.50 -21.28
N HIS A 158 -9.11 -12.08 -22.48
CA HIS A 158 -8.90 -10.70 -22.93
C HIS A 158 -10.13 -9.83 -22.58
N ARG A 159 -10.20 -9.33 -21.35
CA ARG A 159 -11.31 -8.49 -20.86
C ARG A 159 -10.77 -7.18 -20.23
N PRO A 160 -11.58 -6.11 -20.18
CA PRO A 160 -11.26 -4.94 -19.37
C PRO A 160 -11.06 -5.30 -17.89
N SER A 161 -10.30 -4.49 -17.16
CA SER A 161 -10.03 -4.70 -15.74
C SER A 161 -10.48 -3.53 -14.87
N VAL A 162 -10.98 -3.85 -13.69
CA VAL A 162 -11.29 -2.93 -12.61
C VAL A 162 -10.62 -3.42 -11.32
N CYS A 163 -10.15 -2.49 -10.49
CA CYS A 163 -9.69 -2.78 -9.16
C CYS A 163 -10.66 -2.19 -8.13
N THR A 164 -11.53 -3.01 -7.52
CA THR A 164 -12.60 -2.52 -6.63
C THR A 164 -12.13 -2.18 -5.22
N GLU A 165 -10.94 -2.63 -4.83
CA GLU A 165 -10.32 -2.22 -3.58
C GLU A 165 -8.81 -2.01 -3.76
N CYS A 166 -8.34 -0.82 -3.37
CA CYS A 166 -6.93 -0.46 -3.47
C CYS A 166 -6.52 0.52 -2.37
N ILE A 167 -5.22 0.82 -2.35
CA ILE A 167 -4.52 1.71 -1.41
C ILE A 167 -4.28 1.06 -0.04
N THR A 168 -3.03 1.08 0.40
CA THR A 168 -2.61 0.72 1.74
C THR A 168 -1.29 1.41 1.99
N ARG A 169 -1.33 2.66 2.48
CA ARG A 169 -0.13 3.51 2.51
C ARG A 169 0.99 2.94 3.37
N VAL A 170 0.65 2.21 4.43
CA VAL A 170 1.63 1.53 5.30
C VAL A 170 2.38 0.39 4.62
N ASN A 171 1.85 -0.13 3.50
CA ASN A 171 2.52 -1.11 2.63
C ASN A 171 3.17 -0.42 1.41
N GLY A 172 3.25 0.91 1.43
CA GLY A 172 3.77 1.72 0.35
C GLY A 172 2.80 1.96 -0.81
N SER A 173 1.56 1.45 -0.74
CA SER A 173 0.58 1.61 -1.83
C SER A 173 -0.26 2.87 -1.63
N GLY A 174 0.32 4.05 -1.86
CA GLY A 174 -0.39 5.35 -1.86
C GLY A 174 -1.03 5.69 -3.21
N VAL A 175 -1.83 6.76 -3.24
CA VAL A 175 -2.60 7.17 -4.44
C VAL A 175 -1.70 7.32 -5.67
N GLY A 176 -0.59 8.05 -5.56
CA GLY A 176 0.30 8.30 -6.70
C GLY A 176 0.84 7.02 -7.34
N ARG A 177 1.23 6.03 -6.53
CA ARG A 177 1.76 4.75 -7.04
C ARG A 177 0.67 3.87 -7.63
N THR A 178 -0.46 3.79 -6.95
CA THR A 178 -1.61 3.01 -7.40
C THR A 178 -2.13 3.55 -8.73
N LEU A 179 -2.39 4.85 -8.83
CA LEU A 179 -2.95 5.46 -10.04
C LEU A 179 -1.98 5.48 -11.21
N THR A 180 -0.67 5.60 -10.97
CA THR A 180 0.35 5.48 -12.03
C THR A 180 0.26 4.12 -12.72
N GLU A 181 0.17 3.04 -11.92
CA GLU A 181 0.12 1.67 -12.42
C GLU A 181 -1.24 1.37 -13.09
N PHE A 182 -2.34 1.85 -12.52
CA PHE A 182 -3.67 1.69 -13.12
C PHE A 182 -3.80 2.47 -14.43
N SER A 183 -3.23 3.68 -14.51
CA SER A 183 -3.15 4.47 -15.73
C SER A 183 -2.39 3.73 -16.82
N LYS A 184 -1.25 3.10 -16.47
CA LYS A 184 -0.41 2.32 -17.40
C LYS A 184 -1.13 1.07 -17.92
N HIS A 185 -1.90 0.40 -17.07
CA HIS A 185 -2.60 -0.85 -17.40
C HIS A 185 -4.07 -0.66 -17.81
N HIS A 186 -4.51 0.58 -18.01
CA HIS A 186 -5.88 0.95 -18.39
C HIS A 186 -6.93 0.34 -17.45
N THR A 187 -6.63 0.32 -16.15
CA THR A 187 -7.48 -0.26 -15.11
C THR A 187 -8.43 0.81 -14.54
N GLY A 188 -9.73 0.51 -14.47
CA GLY A 188 -10.67 1.28 -13.65
C GLY A 188 -10.45 1.02 -12.16
N PHE A 189 -10.92 1.90 -11.26
CA PHE A 189 -10.68 1.68 -9.83
C PHE A 189 -11.76 2.23 -8.91
N TYR A 190 -11.84 1.63 -7.72
CA TYR A 190 -12.50 2.16 -6.54
C TYR A 190 -11.49 2.17 -5.39
N ILE A 191 -11.48 3.28 -4.64
CA ILE A 191 -10.63 3.41 -3.46
C ILE A 191 -11.38 2.85 -2.26
N TRP A 192 -10.74 1.93 -1.53
CA TRP A 192 -11.24 1.46 -0.26
C TRP A 192 -10.92 2.52 0.79
N GLY A 193 -11.93 2.99 1.53
CA GLY A 193 -11.81 4.08 2.51
C GLY A 193 -12.00 5.48 1.92
N LEU A 194 -12.63 6.36 2.70
CA LEU A 194 -12.83 7.77 2.33
C LEU A 194 -12.48 8.69 3.49
N TYR A 195 -13.10 8.48 4.65
CA TYR A 195 -12.88 9.27 5.86
C TYR A 195 -12.12 8.47 6.91
N ALA A 196 -11.10 9.10 7.49
CA ALA A 196 -10.41 8.59 8.67
C ALA A 196 -11.39 8.40 9.84
N ASN A 197 -11.10 7.41 10.69
CA ASN A 197 -11.90 6.99 11.86
C ASN A 197 -13.21 6.25 11.52
N ASP A 198 -13.39 5.83 10.27
CA ASP A 198 -14.45 4.86 9.92
C ASP A 198 -13.99 3.45 10.30
N ALA A 199 -14.68 2.87 11.29
CA ALA A 199 -14.32 1.60 11.87
C ALA A 199 -14.27 0.45 10.85
N ASN A 200 -15.02 0.54 9.75
CA ASN A 200 -15.09 -0.52 8.76
C ASN A 200 -13.74 -0.74 8.04
N TRP A 201 -12.99 0.34 7.79
CA TRP A 201 -11.75 0.28 7.01
C TRP A 201 -10.53 -0.07 7.87
N GLU A 202 -10.56 0.29 9.15
CA GLU A 202 -9.38 0.21 10.01
C GLU A 202 -9.42 -0.98 10.97
N VAL A 203 -10.54 -1.15 11.68
CA VAL A 203 -10.65 -2.17 12.75
C VAL A 203 -10.66 -3.57 12.17
N SER A 204 -11.24 -3.76 10.99
CA SER A 204 -11.23 -5.02 10.24
C SER A 204 -9.81 -5.51 9.94
N TRP A 205 -8.85 -4.58 9.84
CA TRP A 205 -7.42 -4.84 9.65
C TRP A 205 -6.62 -4.84 10.96
N GLY A 206 -7.30 -4.86 12.11
CA GLY A 206 -6.66 -4.87 13.44
C GLY A 206 -6.01 -3.54 13.81
N ARG A 207 -6.42 -2.42 13.19
CA ARG A 207 -5.90 -1.09 13.47
C ARG A 207 -6.85 -0.30 14.39
N SER A 208 -6.27 0.63 15.13
CA SER A 208 -6.99 1.60 15.95
C SER A 208 -7.61 2.67 15.04
N THR A 209 -8.90 2.99 15.23
CA THR A 209 -9.59 4.14 14.61
C THR A 209 -9.11 5.50 15.10
N TYR A 210 -8.19 5.52 16.06
CA TYR A 210 -7.49 6.72 16.47
C TYR A 210 -6.12 6.74 15.78
N TYR A 211 -5.90 7.75 14.94
CA TYR A 211 -4.63 8.03 14.25
C TYR A 211 -3.83 9.14 14.94
N PRO A 212 -3.11 8.87 16.04
CA PRO A 212 -2.06 9.80 16.48
C PRO A 212 -0.80 9.67 15.60
N TYR A 213 -0.72 8.66 14.73
CA TYR A 213 0.45 8.35 13.92
C TYR A 213 0.09 8.21 12.44
N GLU A 214 0.66 9.09 11.62
CA GLU A 214 0.62 9.04 10.15
C GLU A 214 1.67 8.05 9.60
N PRO A 215 1.50 7.53 8.37
CA PRO A 215 0.52 7.89 7.35
C PRO A 215 -0.90 7.35 7.64
N ALA A 216 -1.92 7.99 7.06
CA ALA A 216 -3.28 7.44 7.00
C ALA A 216 -3.26 6.06 6.33
N PHE A 217 -4.18 5.16 6.67
CA PHE A 217 -4.14 3.78 6.15
C PHE A 217 -4.71 3.71 4.73
N HIS A 218 -6.02 3.89 4.61
CA HIS A 218 -6.81 3.84 3.38
C HIS A 218 -7.34 5.22 2.98
N ASP A 219 -7.58 6.07 3.97
CA ASP A 219 -8.48 7.21 3.86
C ASP A 219 -7.92 8.38 3.02
N LEU A 220 -8.80 9.13 2.39
CA LEU A 220 -8.46 10.33 1.60
C LEU A 220 -8.71 11.63 2.37
N LEU A 221 -9.64 11.59 3.34
CA LEU A 221 -10.11 12.75 4.09
C LEU A 221 -9.93 12.50 5.60
N TYR A 222 -9.58 13.55 6.33
CA TYR A 222 -9.73 13.61 7.78
C TYR A 222 -11.21 13.70 8.18
N PRO A 223 -11.57 13.50 9.47
CA PRO A 223 -12.97 13.46 9.91
C PRO A 223 -13.76 14.75 9.66
N ASP A 224 -13.09 15.88 9.50
CA ASP A 224 -13.69 17.18 9.17
C ASP A 224 -13.84 17.42 7.66
N GLY A 225 -13.39 16.47 6.82
CA GLY A 225 -13.41 16.55 5.37
C GLY A 225 -12.20 17.24 4.75
N GLU A 226 -11.20 17.66 5.54
CA GLU A 226 -9.94 18.13 4.98
C GLU A 226 -9.20 16.97 4.29
N PRO A 227 -8.68 17.14 3.06
CA PRO A 227 -7.85 16.13 2.43
C PRO A 227 -6.61 15.78 3.25
N TYR A 228 -6.31 14.48 3.35
CA TYR A 228 -5.06 13.99 3.90
C TYR A 228 -3.84 14.56 3.15
N ASP A 229 -3.93 14.56 1.82
CA ASP A 229 -2.98 15.22 0.93
C ASP A 229 -3.71 15.77 -0.30
N TRP A 230 -3.66 17.10 -0.47
CA TRP A 230 -4.25 17.77 -1.64
C TRP A 230 -3.63 17.30 -2.96
N ALA A 231 -2.35 16.91 -2.98
CA ALA A 231 -1.72 16.39 -4.19
C ALA A 231 -2.38 15.08 -4.65
N GLU A 232 -2.80 14.22 -3.72
CA GLU A 232 -3.51 12.98 -4.04
C GLU A 232 -4.89 13.26 -4.64
N ILE A 233 -5.61 14.27 -4.13
CA ILE A 233 -6.91 14.70 -4.69
C ILE A 233 -6.77 15.20 -6.12
N GLU A 234 -5.73 16.00 -6.39
CA GLU A 234 -5.45 16.47 -7.75
C GLU A 234 -5.07 15.33 -8.69
N MET A 235 -4.32 14.32 -8.22
CA MET A 235 -4.04 13.12 -9.02
C MET A 235 -5.31 12.36 -9.39
N ILE A 236 -6.26 12.21 -8.46
CA ILE A 236 -7.56 11.57 -8.74
C ILE A 236 -8.34 12.38 -9.77
N ARG A 237 -8.39 13.71 -9.65
CA ARG A 237 -9.10 14.60 -10.59
C ARG A 237 -8.52 14.58 -12.00
N GLN A 238 -7.20 14.44 -12.10
CA GLN A 238 -6.46 14.45 -13.37
C GLN A 238 -6.24 13.04 -13.94
N TYR A 239 -6.78 12.00 -13.29
CA TYR A 239 -6.58 10.62 -13.73
C TYR A 239 -7.03 10.43 -15.17
N LYS A 240 -6.13 9.87 -15.97
CA LYS A 240 -6.37 9.44 -17.34
C LYS A 240 -5.55 8.19 -17.61
N TYR A 241 -5.92 7.45 -18.64
CA TYR A 241 -5.06 6.40 -19.15
C TYR A 241 -3.89 7.01 -19.93
N THR A 242 -2.73 6.37 -19.79
CA THR A 242 -1.53 6.73 -20.53
C THR A 242 -1.40 5.93 -21.81
N ASP A 243 -0.85 6.56 -22.83
CA ASP A 243 -0.33 5.82 -23.98
C ASP A 243 0.89 4.98 -23.58
N LYS A 244 1.24 3.98 -24.39
CA LYS A 244 2.27 2.96 -24.09
C LYS A 244 3.63 3.54 -23.68
N ASP A 245 3.98 4.73 -24.17
CA ASP A 245 5.25 5.39 -23.93
C ASP A 245 5.10 6.70 -23.12
N GLU A 246 3.90 7.04 -22.67
CA GLU A 246 3.67 8.20 -21.81
C GLU A 246 4.07 7.88 -20.37
N GLN A 247 4.94 8.69 -19.78
CA GLN A 247 5.28 8.58 -18.37
C GLN A 247 4.16 9.18 -17.50
N SER A 248 3.32 8.33 -16.91
CA SER A 248 2.28 8.73 -15.94
C SER A 248 2.84 9.08 -14.56
N ASP A 249 4.00 8.53 -14.18
CA ASP A 249 4.56 8.71 -12.84
C ASP A 249 5.02 10.18 -12.68
N PRO A 250 4.36 10.99 -11.82
CA PRO A 250 4.77 12.36 -11.57
C PRO A 250 6.09 12.44 -10.79
N GLY A 251 6.61 11.29 -10.33
CA GLY A 251 7.85 11.09 -9.61
C GLY A 251 7.62 11.02 -8.11
N VAL A 252 8.37 10.13 -7.44
CA VAL A 252 8.33 9.96 -5.96
C VAL A 252 8.58 11.23 -5.17
N GLU A 253 9.28 12.21 -5.74
CA GLU A 253 9.43 13.56 -5.18
C GLU A 253 8.09 14.27 -4.90
N LYS A 254 7.06 13.94 -5.69
CA LYS A 254 5.71 14.47 -5.55
C LYS A 254 4.78 13.49 -4.83
N THR A 255 4.86 12.19 -5.14
CA THR A 255 3.91 11.19 -4.60
C THR A 255 4.22 10.72 -3.19
N ASP A 256 5.47 10.82 -2.75
CA ASP A 256 5.93 10.20 -1.50
C ASP A 256 6.68 11.19 -0.59
N ARG A 257 6.63 12.49 -0.89
CA ARG A 257 7.08 13.52 0.03
C ARG A 257 6.02 13.73 1.10
N TRP A 258 6.45 13.84 2.36
CA TRP A 258 5.54 14.14 3.45
C TRP A 258 4.83 15.47 3.25
N THR A 259 3.55 15.50 3.61
CA THR A 259 2.79 16.75 3.71
C THR A 259 3.37 17.61 4.85
N LEU A 260 3.13 18.93 4.78
CA LEU A 260 3.53 19.83 5.85
C LEU A 260 2.86 19.48 7.18
N ALA A 261 1.58 19.10 7.14
CA ALA A 261 0.84 18.67 8.31
C ALA A 261 1.48 17.43 8.96
N ARG A 262 1.87 16.43 8.15
CA ARG A 262 2.58 15.24 8.62
C ARG A 262 3.87 15.60 9.34
N ALA A 263 4.71 16.38 8.68
CA ALA A 263 5.99 16.81 9.23
C ALA A 263 5.81 17.59 10.54
N TRP A 264 4.82 18.50 10.59
CA TRP A 264 4.55 19.31 11.78
C TRP A 264 4.06 18.47 12.95
N ARG A 265 3.11 17.55 12.71
CA ARG A 265 2.61 16.61 13.74
C ARG A 265 3.73 15.72 14.27
N TRP A 266 4.58 15.21 13.38
CA TRP A 266 5.73 14.39 13.77
C TRP A 266 6.70 15.13 14.71
N MET A 267 6.93 16.42 14.44
CA MET A 267 7.83 17.25 15.25
C MET A 267 7.15 17.87 16.48
N SER A 268 5.83 17.74 16.62
CA SER A 268 5.04 18.31 17.73
C SER A 268 5.01 17.42 18.98
N THR A 269 6.10 16.70 19.27
CA THR A 269 6.24 15.79 20.42
C THR A 269 7.01 16.40 21.60
N GLY A 270 7.32 17.69 21.52
CA GLY A 270 8.14 18.41 22.50
C GLY A 270 9.56 18.69 21.97
N PRO A 271 10.42 19.34 22.77
CA PRO A 271 11.76 19.69 22.33
C PRO A 271 12.64 18.46 22.15
N VAL A 272 13.33 18.38 21.00
CA VAL A 272 14.40 17.40 20.77
C VAL A 272 15.71 17.94 21.35
N LYS A 273 16.25 17.25 22.36
CA LYS A 273 17.56 17.45 22.96
C LYS A 273 18.50 16.39 22.41
N GLY A 274 19.14 16.70 21.29
CA GLY A 274 20.04 15.81 20.57
C GLY A 274 21.50 15.92 21.01
N LYS A 275 22.21 14.78 21.11
CA LYS A 275 23.68 14.72 21.18
C LYS A 275 24.25 14.02 19.96
N SER A 276 25.19 14.66 19.26
CA SER A 276 25.89 14.03 18.12
C SER A 276 27.00 13.10 18.59
N VAL A 277 27.11 11.96 17.90
CA VAL A 277 28.07 10.89 18.16
C VAL A 277 28.69 10.46 16.84
N ASN A 278 29.97 10.06 16.85
CA ASN A 278 30.74 9.88 15.63
C ASN A 278 30.44 8.58 14.88
N ASN A 279 30.07 7.51 15.57
CA ASN A 279 29.83 6.19 15.00
C ASN A 279 28.95 5.36 15.96
N VAL A 280 28.57 4.14 15.54
CA VAL A 280 27.68 3.25 16.32
C VAL A 280 28.36 2.69 17.58
N GLU A 281 29.67 2.44 17.56
CA GLU A 281 30.42 1.92 18.70
C GLU A 281 30.46 2.92 19.86
N ASP A 282 30.84 4.18 19.56
CA ASP A 282 30.80 5.31 20.49
C ASP A 282 29.38 5.50 21.07
N ALA A 283 28.35 5.28 20.24
CA ALA A 283 26.96 5.41 20.67
C ALA A 283 26.57 4.32 21.68
N ILE A 284 26.94 3.07 21.42
CA ILE A 284 26.71 1.94 22.33
C ILE A 284 27.48 2.13 23.64
N GLU A 285 28.76 2.54 23.56
CA GLU A 285 29.56 2.85 24.74
C GLU A 285 28.93 3.97 25.58
N GLY A 286 28.43 5.02 24.93
CA GLY A 286 27.73 6.11 25.61
C GLY A 286 26.50 5.67 26.38
N PHE A 287 25.72 4.71 25.86
CA PHE A 287 24.60 4.12 26.60
C PHE A 287 25.08 3.30 27.80
N ASN A 288 26.11 2.46 27.62
CA ASN A 288 26.67 1.64 28.70
C ASN A 288 27.23 2.48 29.85
N ASN A 289 27.74 3.67 29.54
CA ASN A 289 28.31 4.62 30.50
C ASN A 289 27.31 5.67 31.02
N ASN A 290 26.03 5.59 30.64
CA ASN A 290 24.98 6.56 31.00
C ASN A 290 25.28 8.03 30.56
N ASN A 291 25.99 8.21 29.45
CA ASN A 291 26.42 9.52 28.94
C ASN A 291 25.31 10.35 28.27
N TYR A 292 24.08 9.83 28.25
CA TYR A 292 22.93 10.42 27.56
C TYR A 292 21.76 10.83 28.47
N ASN A 293 21.93 10.76 29.80
CA ASN A 293 20.84 11.00 30.77
C ASN A 293 20.12 12.36 30.63
N GLU A 294 20.77 13.37 30.06
CA GLU A 294 20.19 14.71 29.84
C GLU A 294 19.50 14.87 28.47
N TYR A 295 19.72 13.92 27.56
CA TYR A 295 19.26 13.95 26.17
C TYR A 295 18.06 13.03 26.00
N ASN A 296 17.22 13.34 25.02
CA ASN A 296 16.13 12.46 24.58
C ASN A 296 16.31 11.98 23.14
N SER A 297 17.40 12.39 22.49
CA SER A 297 17.77 11.93 21.17
C SER A 297 19.29 11.92 20.98
N ILE A 298 19.80 11.08 20.09
CA ILE A 298 21.19 11.10 19.64
C ILE A 298 21.26 11.12 18.11
N ASN A 299 22.22 11.86 17.55
CA ASN A 299 22.56 11.77 16.13
C ASN A 299 23.78 10.85 15.98
N VAL A 300 23.69 9.83 15.15
CA VAL A 300 24.74 8.80 14.99
C VAL A 300 25.06 8.65 13.51
N LYS A 301 26.34 8.74 13.16
CA LYS A 301 26.77 8.47 11.77
C LYS A 301 26.78 6.98 11.51
N LEU A 302 26.16 6.58 10.41
CA LEU A 302 26.21 5.22 9.88
C LEU A 302 27.11 5.26 8.67
N GLU A 303 28.29 4.64 8.77
CA GLU A 303 29.34 4.82 7.77
C GLU A 303 29.10 3.89 6.56
N PHE A 304 29.05 4.46 5.35
CA PHE A 304 28.93 3.67 4.11
C PHE A 304 30.06 2.64 3.96
N GLN A 305 31.27 2.95 4.42
CA GLN A 305 32.41 2.01 4.39
C GLN A 305 32.17 0.77 5.28
N GLU A 306 31.57 0.94 6.45
CA GLU A 306 31.27 -0.17 7.36
C GLU A 306 30.23 -1.09 6.74
N TYR A 307 29.18 -0.52 6.13
CA TYR A 307 28.18 -1.27 5.38
C TYR A 307 28.79 -2.06 4.21
N ARG A 308 29.69 -1.45 3.44
CA ARG A 308 30.39 -2.14 2.34
C ARG A 308 31.30 -3.25 2.81
N LYS A 309 31.95 -3.08 3.96
CA LYS A 309 32.88 -4.05 4.53
C LYS A 309 32.15 -5.29 5.03
N ASP A 310 31.08 -5.11 5.80
CA ASP A 310 30.26 -6.21 6.30
C ASP A 310 28.85 -5.71 6.64
N SER A 311 27.93 -5.80 5.67
CA SER A 311 26.55 -5.34 5.85
C SER A 311 25.79 -6.13 6.92
N LYS A 312 26.15 -7.38 7.17
CA LYS A 312 25.50 -8.19 8.22
C LYS A 312 25.88 -7.66 9.60
N GLN A 313 27.17 -7.47 9.84
CA GLN A 313 27.65 -6.93 11.11
C GLN A 313 27.18 -5.49 11.33
N PHE A 314 27.19 -4.67 10.27
CA PHE A 314 26.64 -3.31 10.29
C PHE A 314 25.20 -3.27 10.82
N PHE A 315 24.32 -4.15 10.31
CA PHE A 315 22.94 -4.20 10.78
C PHE A 315 22.81 -4.77 12.20
N VAL A 316 23.63 -5.73 12.61
CA VAL A 316 23.66 -6.24 14.00
C VAL A 316 24.00 -5.12 14.99
N GLN A 317 24.92 -4.22 14.64
CA GLN A 317 25.29 -3.08 15.48
C GLN A 317 24.14 -2.07 15.60
N ILE A 318 23.45 -1.77 14.49
CA ILE A 318 22.28 -0.87 14.52
C ILE A 318 21.13 -1.49 15.34
N ASP A 319 20.86 -2.78 15.16
CA ASP A 319 19.85 -3.51 15.95
C ASP A 319 20.16 -3.41 17.47
N SER A 320 21.45 -3.49 17.83
CA SER A 320 21.91 -3.34 19.21
C SER A 320 21.75 -1.90 19.74
N LEU A 321 22.12 -0.91 18.93
CA LEU A 321 21.96 0.51 19.23
C LEU A 321 20.48 0.86 19.49
N LEU A 322 19.59 0.49 18.56
CA LEU A 322 18.17 0.79 18.66
C LEU A 322 17.54 0.11 19.89
N LYS A 323 17.97 -1.11 20.24
CA LYS A 323 17.51 -1.78 21.47
C LYS A 323 17.92 -1.03 22.74
N LEU A 324 19.13 -0.47 22.79
CA LEU A 324 19.59 0.34 23.92
C LEU A 324 18.85 1.67 23.99
N ALA A 325 18.69 2.34 22.85
CA ALA A 325 17.94 3.59 22.73
C ALA A 325 16.48 3.42 23.19
N HIS A 326 15.82 2.35 22.74
CA HIS A 326 14.47 1.97 23.18
C HIS A 326 14.39 1.81 24.70
N LYS A 327 15.32 1.04 25.30
CA LYS A 327 15.36 0.82 26.75
C LYS A 327 15.55 2.13 27.54
N ALA A 328 16.28 3.08 26.97
CA ALA A 328 16.54 4.39 27.58
C ALA A 328 15.44 5.42 27.32
N GLY A 329 14.46 5.12 26.45
CA GLY A 329 13.47 6.10 25.99
C GLY A 329 14.09 7.24 25.16
N ILE A 330 15.18 6.96 24.45
CA ILE A 330 15.91 7.91 23.60
C ILE A 330 15.69 7.54 22.14
N THR A 331 15.48 8.54 21.28
CA THR A 331 15.40 8.32 19.83
C THR A 331 16.75 8.48 19.14
N VAL A 332 16.91 7.91 17.95
CA VAL A 332 18.12 7.99 17.14
C VAL A 332 17.82 8.74 15.84
N MET A 333 18.70 9.65 15.45
CA MET A 333 18.72 10.28 14.13
C MET A 333 19.97 9.78 13.38
N PRO A 334 19.84 8.78 12.50
CA PRO A 334 20.94 8.32 11.68
C PRO A 334 21.37 9.37 10.64
N THR A 335 22.68 9.55 10.51
CA THR A 335 23.32 10.34 9.46
C THR A 335 24.07 9.41 8.52
N LEU A 336 23.68 9.33 7.25
CA LEU A 336 24.12 8.26 6.35
C LEU A 336 25.36 8.64 5.52
N LEU A 337 25.29 9.75 4.80
CA LEU A 337 26.35 10.15 3.86
C LEU A 337 26.90 11.54 4.18
N SER A 338 28.07 11.84 3.62
CA SER A 338 28.65 13.19 3.59
C SER A 338 29.53 13.36 2.35
N ASP A 339 30.16 14.52 2.19
CA ASP A 339 31.06 14.81 1.08
C ASP A 339 32.23 13.81 0.95
N LYS A 340 32.59 13.08 2.01
CA LYS A 340 33.60 12.02 1.93
C LYS A 340 33.17 10.86 1.01
N ASP A 341 31.87 10.66 0.80
CA ASP A 341 31.32 9.51 0.10
C ASP A 341 31.02 9.79 -1.37
N ALA A 342 31.00 11.07 -1.79
CA ALA A 342 30.55 11.46 -3.13
C ALA A 342 31.43 10.98 -4.30
N HIS A 343 32.59 10.39 -4.00
CA HIS A 343 33.47 9.79 -4.99
C HIS A 343 33.01 8.38 -5.43
N TYR A 344 32.07 7.76 -4.69
CA TYR A 344 31.44 6.50 -5.06
C TYR A 344 30.37 6.67 -6.12
N LEU A 345 29.96 5.55 -6.74
CA LEU A 345 28.85 5.54 -7.68
C LEU A 345 27.56 5.95 -6.97
N ILE A 346 26.83 6.88 -7.57
CA ILE A 346 25.55 7.39 -7.03
C ILE A 346 24.58 6.24 -6.73
N GLU A 347 24.54 5.22 -7.58
CA GLU A 347 23.65 4.07 -7.41
C GLU A 347 24.04 3.19 -6.20
N ASP A 348 25.33 3.06 -5.89
CA ASP A 348 25.78 2.32 -4.70
C ASP A 348 25.39 3.06 -3.42
N LEU A 349 25.55 4.39 -3.42
CA LEU A 349 25.16 5.27 -2.32
C LEU A 349 23.65 5.24 -2.09
N ALA A 350 22.86 5.37 -3.15
CA ALA A 350 21.41 5.34 -3.09
C ALA A 350 20.89 3.96 -2.65
N SER A 351 21.49 2.88 -3.15
CA SER A 351 21.17 1.51 -2.73
C SER A 351 21.46 1.28 -1.25
N TYR A 352 22.58 1.81 -0.75
CA TYR A 352 22.91 1.77 0.67
C TYR A 352 21.87 2.48 1.52
N GLU A 353 21.61 3.77 1.29
CA GLU A 353 20.67 4.54 2.12
C GLU A 353 19.28 3.89 2.13
N LYS A 354 18.80 3.52 0.93
CA LYS A 354 17.53 2.82 0.78
C LYS A 354 17.50 1.51 1.56
N SER A 355 18.56 0.71 1.50
CA SER A 355 18.64 -0.58 2.22
C SER A 355 18.63 -0.40 3.74
N VAL A 356 19.26 0.67 4.25
CA VAL A 356 19.21 1.00 5.68
C VAL A 356 17.81 1.46 6.08
N ILE A 357 17.22 2.38 5.33
CA ILE A 357 15.89 2.92 5.62
C ILE A 357 14.83 1.81 5.51
N ASP A 358 14.87 1.00 4.46
CA ASP A 358 13.91 -0.09 4.21
C ASP A 358 13.93 -1.15 5.32
N ARG A 359 15.08 -1.37 5.98
CA ARG A 359 15.15 -2.28 7.15
C ARG A 359 14.43 -1.71 8.37
N TYR A 360 14.44 -0.39 8.55
CA TYR A 360 14.00 0.28 9.79
C TYR A 360 12.84 1.27 9.58
N TYR A 361 12.19 1.27 8.43
CA TYR A 361 11.17 2.26 8.05
C TYR A 361 10.00 2.36 9.04
N GLN A 362 9.72 1.29 9.80
CA GLN A 362 8.67 1.24 10.83
C GLN A 362 9.17 1.47 12.27
N SER A 363 10.48 1.62 12.48
CA SER A 363 11.06 1.75 13.82
C SER A 363 10.59 3.03 14.51
N ARG A 364 10.02 2.89 15.71
CA ARG A 364 9.62 4.05 16.54
C ARG A 364 10.78 4.70 17.26
N ASP A 365 11.93 4.02 17.31
CA ASP A 365 13.14 4.50 17.96
C ASP A 365 13.95 5.44 17.04
N ILE A 366 13.54 5.61 15.78
CA ILE A 366 14.16 6.54 14.83
C ILE A 366 13.35 7.84 14.78
N GLN A 367 14.04 8.98 14.98
CA GLN A 367 13.44 10.31 14.96
C GLN A 367 13.28 10.86 13.54
N ALA A 368 14.32 10.72 12.72
CA ALA A 368 14.44 11.25 11.36
C ALA A 368 15.64 10.60 10.67
N TRP A 369 15.70 10.68 9.35
CA TRP A 369 16.85 10.23 8.56
C TRP A 369 17.58 11.45 8.00
N ASP A 370 18.86 11.63 8.31
CA ASP A 370 19.72 12.58 7.60
C ASP A 370 20.47 11.85 6.50
N LEU A 371 19.98 12.01 5.27
CA LEU A 371 20.54 11.33 4.10
C LEU A 371 21.97 11.83 3.86
N TYR A 372 22.16 13.15 3.84
CA TYR A 372 23.44 13.75 3.49
C TYR A 372 23.79 14.91 4.40
N TYR A 373 24.84 14.72 5.20
CA TYR A 373 25.40 15.75 6.06
C TYR A 373 26.35 16.67 5.30
N HIS A 374 26.00 17.96 5.30
CA HIS A 374 26.81 19.06 4.77
C HIS A 374 27.21 18.90 3.29
N PRO A 375 26.24 18.72 2.36
CA PRO A 375 26.54 18.64 0.94
C PRO A 375 27.21 19.93 0.47
N GLY A 376 28.42 19.80 -0.08
CA GLY A 376 29.18 20.92 -0.64
C GLY A 376 30.06 21.67 0.35
N GLU A 377 30.29 21.12 1.56
CA GLU A 377 31.32 21.61 2.48
C GLU A 377 32.74 21.46 1.88
N LYS A 378 33.00 20.31 1.24
CA LYS A 378 34.29 19.95 0.62
C LYS A 378 34.20 19.81 -0.89
N ILE A 379 32.99 19.67 -1.45
CA ILE A 379 32.76 19.48 -2.89
C ILE A 379 32.19 20.75 -3.52
N SER A 380 32.90 21.33 -4.48
CA SER A 380 32.45 22.52 -5.20
C SER A 380 31.61 22.24 -6.46
N ASN A 381 31.53 20.98 -6.91
CA ASN A 381 30.80 20.58 -8.12
C ASN A 381 29.28 20.53 -7.85
N LYS A 382 28.61 21.67 -8.06
CA LYS A 382 27.16 21.82 -7.86
C LYS A 382 26.30 20.88 -8.72
N PRO A 383 26.55 20.70 -10.04
CA PRO A 383 25.78 19.74 -10.84
C PRO A 383 25.85 18.30 -10.32
N LEU A 384 27.04 17.85 -9.90
CA LEU A 384 27.22 16.52 -9.31
C LEU A 384 26.41 16.38 -8.02
N LEU A 385 26.54 17.34 -7.09
CA LEU A 385 25.80 17.32 -5.83
C LEU A 385 24.28 17.37 -6.05
N THR A 386 23.82 18.19 -6.99
CA THR A 386 22.39 18.27 -7.33
C THR A 386 21.87 16.93 -7.82
N LYS A 387 22.61 16.27 -8.73
CA LYS A 387 22.25 14.95 -9.25
C LYS A 387 22.25 13.88 -8.15
N LEU A 388 23.28 13.88 -7.31
CA LEU A 388 23.42 12.94 -6.20
C LEU A 388 22.27 13.10 -5.21
N VAL A 389 22.08 14.30 -4.64
CA VAL A 389 21.01 14.59 -3.68
C VAL A 389 19.63 14.22 -4.23
N THR A 390 19.33 14.62 -5.48
CA THR A 390 18.05 14.28 -6.11
C THR A 390 17.88 12.76 -6.19
N ARG A 391 18.92 12.03 -6.58
CA ARG A 391 18.86 10.57 -6.69
C ARG A 391 18.68 9.87 -5.34
N LEU A 392 19.36 10.35 -4.29
CA LEU A 392 19.22 9.83 -2.92
C LEU A 392 17.79 9.98 -2.41
N PHE A 393 17.24 11.19 -2.50
CA PHE A 393 15.86 11.47 -2.11
C PHE A 393 14.83 10.65 -2.90
N GLN A 394 15.04 10.45 -4.20
CA GLN A 394 14.19 9.59 -5.01
C GLN A 394 14.23 8.14 -4.51
N GLU A 395 15.42 7.54 -4.40
CA GLU A 395 15.56 6.14 -4.00
C GLU A 395 15.08 5.87 -2.58
N CYS A 396 15.37 6.77 -1.63
CA CYS A 396 14.97 6.63 -0.24
C CYS A 396 13.46 6.79 -0.04
N ARG A 397 12.76 7.53 -0.91
CA ARG A 397 11.28 7.54 -0.89
C ARG A 397 10.66 6.22 -1.32
N TYR A 398 11.36 5.40 -2.11
CA TYR A 398 10.92 4.03 -2.38
C TYR A 398 11.03 3.09 -1.17
N ALA A 399 11.69 3.51 -0.07
CA ALA A 399 11.73 2.77 1.20
C ALA A 399 10.60 3.13 2.17
N PHE A 400 9.76 4.12 1.87
CA PHE A 400 8.53 4.43 2.62
C PHE A 400 8.72 4.65 4.13
N ALA A 401 9.78 5.36 4.52
CA ALA A 401 10.02 5.71 5.92
C ALA A 401 8.78 6.30 6.61
N ASN A 402 8.44 5.77 7.79
CA ASN A 402 7.48 6.40 8.69
C ASN A 402 8.07 7.62 9.41
N GLN A 403 9.37 7.88 9.23
CA GLN A 403 10.12 9.04 9.74
C GLN A 403 10.47 10.00 8.59
N PRO A 404 10.68 11.31 8.86
CA PRO A 404 10.98 12.27 7.81
C PRO A 404 12.38 12.01 7.22
N LEU A 405 12.47 12.15 5.90
CA LEU A 405 13.75 12.23 5.19
C LEU A 405 14.23 13.67 5.21
N THR A 406 15.44 13.87 5.70
CA THR A 406 16.07 15.18 5.88
C THR A 406 17.45 15.19 5.24
N MET A 407 17.98 16.40 5.08
CA MET A 407 19.35 16.61 4.64
C MET A 407 19.88 17.84 5.36
N THR A 408 20.97 17.69 6.12
CA THR A 408 21.54 18.81 6.88
C THR A 408 22.39 19.70 5.97
N PRO A 409 21.93 20.93 5.62
CA PRO A 409 22.69 21.80 4.73
C PRO A 409 23.94 22.35 5.42
N TYR A 410 25.00 22.59 4.65
CA TYR A 410 26.14 23.37 5.12
C TYR A 410 25.79 24.87 5.06
N VAL A 411 25.38 25.44 6.19
CA VAL A 411 25.03 26.87 6.29
C VAL A 411 26.08 27.58 7.14
N SER A 412 26.75 28.58 6.55
CA SER A 412 27.47 29.60 7.30
C SER A 412 26.69 30.91 7.18
N VAL A 413 26.20 31.43 8.31
CA VAL A 413 25.72 32.80 8.35
C VAL A 413 26.96 33.69 8.39
N LYS A 414 27.14 34.52 7.37
CA LYS A 414 28.22 35.51 7.31
C LYS A 414 27.94 36.69 8.22
#